data_AF-A0A9E3R4Y6-F1
#
_entry.id   AF-A0A9E3R4Y6-F1
#
_cell.length_a   1.000
_cell.length_b   1.000
_cell.length_c   1.000
_cell.angle_alpha   90.00
_cell.angle_beta   90.00
_cell.angle_gamma   90.00
#
_symmetry.space_group_name_H-M   'P 1'
#
loop_
_entity.id
_entity.type
_entity.pdbx_description
1 polymer ?
#
loop_
_entity_poly.entity_id
_entity_poly.type
_entity_poly.pdbx_seq_one_letter_code
_entity_poly.pdbx_strand_id
1 'polypeptide(L)'
;MAQTGRVLGVVVDSLLVRDAIPGEPFRRLADASVSLGGGARRVRTDSLGRFAFDSVPPGVHRVQYWDAWLDRVGLGPLVGEVEVRADSTVGLVLATPSFATYHRLQCDGAEPAPEFGVLIGEITRGAGLPFAGARVEVAWQETFVAANRPVTRIERRSGLAEASGRYVVCGVPRDVEVDVTVTGSEPPPIQLVLPMQAVVERRDFRLAATRTPAVITGTVTDSAGRALAGAEVVARGDTVVARSDSAGGFTVRVVGWGPRQYRVRALAHEPQRLDVEVQGEAVDVGAVRLTPTAQSLDTLKVTAQGDAFAWQPDFDRRRARGVGAFITTEMLDRMPRRTGNQIAQFARRIRVDRGLIKLTYGTGGCFPRWFVDGVLLGREANPPGERGPVMDRGEAQLALDRAKAVEVYSAAQAPPQFNDNNGCGAIVVWTR
;
A
#
# COMPACT_ATOMS: atom_id res chain seq x y z
N MET A 1 14.22 -35.08 -49.02
CA MET A 1 13.43 -34.27 -48.06
C MET A 1 14.43 -33.42 -47.30
N ALA A 2 14.21 -32.11 -47.17
CA ALA A 2 15.07 -31.29 -46.32
C ALA A 2 14.89 -31.76 -44.87
N GLN A 3 15.97 -32.14 -44.20
CA GLN A 3 15.93 -32.46 -42.77
C GLN A 3 15.49 -31.23 -42.00
N THR A 4 14.51 -31.38 -41.12
CA THR A 4 13.96 -30.28 -40.33
C THR A 4 13.74 -30.73 -38.89
N GLY A 5 13.72 -29.79 -37.96
CA GLY A 5 13.40 -30.02 -36.56
C GLY A 5 12.09 -29.36 -36.15
N ARG A 6 11.73 -29.52 -34.88
CA ARG A 6 10.57 -28.94 -34.23
C ARG A 6 11.00 -28.11 -33.03
N VAL A 7 10.42 -26.93 -32.88
CA VAL A 7 10.59 -26.09 -31.68
C VAL A 7 9.28 -26.12 -30.90
N LEU A 8 9.36 -26.52 -29.64
CA LEU A 8 8.27 -26.42 -28.67
C LEU A 8 8.70 -25.43 -27.61
N GLY A 9 7.85 -24.47 -27.26
CA GLY A 9 8.24 -23.48 -26.27
C GLY A 9 7.12 -22.96 -25.42
N VAL A 10 7.50 -22.17 -24.43
CA VAL A 10 6.60 -21.46 -23.52
C VAL A 10 7.06 -20.03 -23.36
N VAL A 11 6.11 -19.10 -23.28
CA VAL A 11 6.36 -17.70 -22.94
C VAL A 11 5.89 -17.44 -21.51
N VAL A 12 6.78 -16.89 -20.69
CA VAL A 12 6.52 -16.58 -19.28
C VAL A 12 6.90 -15.14 -18.93
N ASP A 13 6.16 -14.56 -18.00
CA ASP A 13 6.39 -13.24 -17.42
C ASP A 13 6.99 -13.40 -16.01
N SER A 14 8.24 -12.97 -15.91
CA SER A 14 9.03 -12.89 -14.67
C SER A 14 9.07 -11.47 -14.09
N LEU A 15 8.47 -10.48 -14.76
CA LEU A 15 8.52 -9.07 -14.37
C LEU A 15 7.42 -8.75 -13.36
N LEU A 16 6.17 -9.11 -13.64
CA LEU A 16 4.99 -8.67 -12.87
C LEU A 16 4.54 -9.66 -11.79
N VAL A 17 5.47 -10.47 -11.28
CA VAL A 17 5.19 -11.49 -10.26
C VAL A 17 5.01 -10.80 -8.91
N ARG A 18 3.79 -10.37 -8.62
CA ARG A 18 3.42 -9.83 -7.30
C ARG A 18 3.35 -10.91 -6.23
N ASP A 19 2.84 -12.07 -6.62
CA ASP A 19 2.60 -13.22 -5.77
C ASP A 19 3.04 -14.46 -6.55
N ALA A 20 4.28 -14.90 -6.34
CA ALA A 20 4.63 -16.25 -6.74
C ALA A 20 3.72 -17.18 -5.93
N ILE A 21 2.77 -17.84 -6.59
CA ILE A 21 2.14 -19.02 -6.01
C ILE A 21 3.29 -19.93 -5.58
N PRO A 22 3.32 -20.49 -4.35
CA PRO A 22 4.35 -21.45 -3.98
C PRO A 22 4.39 -22.57 -5.02
N GLY A 23 5.40 -22.55 -5.90
CA GLY A 23 5.54 -23.48 -7.04
C GLY A 23 5.48 -22.88 -8.46
N GLU A 24 4.97 -21.66 -8.67
CA GLU A 24 4.99 -20.98 -9.99
C GLU A 24 5.47 -19.52 -9.85
N PRO A 25 6.80 -19.25 -9.93
CA PRO A 25 7.37 -17.92 -9.77
C PRO A 25 7.25 -17.02 -11.02
N PHE A 26 6.30 -17.33 -11.92
CA PHE A 26 6.12 -16.64 -13.19
C PHE A 26 4.68 -16.78 -13.68
N ARG A 27 4.19 -15.80 -14.43
CA ARG A 27 2.89 -15.87 -15.11
C ARG A 27 3.07 -16.42 -16.51
N ARG A 28 2.26 -17.40 -16.93
CA ARG A 28 2.24 -17.85 -18.35
C ARG A 28 1.57 -16.78 -19.22
N LEU A 29 2.17 -16.45 -20.35
CA LEU A 29 1.64 -15.44 -21.26
C LEU A 29 0.84 -16.07 -22.37
N ALA A 30 -0.49 -16.02 -22.25
CA ALA A 30 -1.41 -16.41 -23.30
C ALA A 30 -1.55 -15.33 -24.36
N ASP A 31 -1.84 -15.72 -25.60
CA ASP A 31 -2.07 -14.84 -26.75
C ASP A 31 -0.88 -13.96 -27.18
N ALA A 32 0.30 -14.20 -26.61
CA ALA A 32 1.54 -13.53 -27.00
C ALA A 32 1.93 -13.94 -28.42
N SER A 33 2.35 -12.96 -29.22
CA SER A 33 2.83 -13.21 -30.57
C SER A 33 4.27 -13.67 -30.55
N VAL A 34 4.57 -14.79 -31.21
CA VAL A 34 5.92 -15.35 -31.33
C VAL A 34 6.26 -15.51 -32.80
N SER A 35 7.45 -15.10 -33.21
CA SER A 35 7.92 -15.23 -34.57
C SER A 35 9.32 -15.82 -34.66
N LEU A 36 9.58 -16.58 -35.71
CA LEU A 36 10.85 -17.26 -35.98
C LEU A 36 11.40 -16.83 -37.34
N GLY A 37 12.72 -16.65 -37.43
CA GLY A 37 13.41 -16.36 -38.69
C GLY A 37 13.12 -14.97 -39.25
N GLY A 38 13.09 -13.94 -38.40
CA GLY A 38 12.88 -12.54 -38.84
C GLY A 38 11.44 -12.21 -39.22
N GLY A 39 10.46 -12.94 -38.70
CA GLY A 39 9.03 -12.65 -38.90
C GLY A 39 8.34 -13.46 -40.00
N ALA A 40 9.09 -14.27 -40.76
CA ALA A 40 8.55 -15.12 -41.84
C ALA A 40 7.52 -16.15 -41.35
N ARG A 41 7.62 -16.57 -40.08
CA ARG A 41 6.71 -17.52 -39.44
C ARG A 41 6.25 -16.94 -38.11
N ARG A 42 4.94 -16.91 -37.88
CA ARG A 42 4.32 -16.36 -36.68
C ARG A 42 3.27 -17.30 -36.11
N VAL A 43 3.24 -17.42 -34.80
CA VAL A 43 2.23 -18.16 -34.03
C VAL A 43 1.82 -17.33 -32.81
N ARG A 44 0.74 -17.72 -32.15
CA ARG A 44 0.32 -17.17 -30.86
C ARG A 44 0.40 -18.24 -29.78
N THR A 45 0.68 -17.84 -28.55
CA THR A 45 0.70 -18.76 -27.43
C THR A 45 -0.70 -19.16 -26.98
N ASP A 46 -0.85 -20.40 -26.51
CA ASP A 46 -2.10 -20.89 -25.90
C ASP A 46 -2.31 -20.36 -24.47
N SER A 47 -3.40 -20.78 -23.83
CA SER A 47 -3.72 -20.40 -22.43
C SER A 47 -2.65 -20.79 -21.40
N LEU A 48 -1.77 -21.74 -21.72
CA LEU A 48 -0.64 -22.17 -20.90
C LEU A 48 0.68 -21.53 -21.35
N GLY A 49 0.60 -20.52 -22.21
CA GLY A 49 1.74 -19.80 -22.78
C GLY A 49 2.55 -20.61 -23.78
N ARG A 50 2.06 -21.76 -24.26
CA ARG A 50 2.82 -22.67 -25.11
C ARG A 50 2.72 -22.28 -26.58
N PHE A 51 3.79 -22.52 -27.34
CA PHE A 51 3.82 -22.35 -28.79
C PHE A 51 4.62 -23.48 -29.46
N ALA A 52 4.43 -23.66 -30.77
CA ALA A 52 5.17 -24.63 -31.56
C ALA A 52 5.49 -24.11 -32.96
N PHE A 53 6.68 -24.47 -33.45
CA PHE A 53 7.04 -24.35 -34.87
C PHE A 53 7.51 -25.71 -35.38
N ASP A 54 6.82 -26.23 -36.40
CA ASP A 54 7.21 -27.48 -37.07
C ASP A 54 8.10 -27.19 -38.29
N SER A 55 8.81 -28.19 -38.82
CA SER A 55 9.59 -28.06 -40.06
C SER A 55 10.59 -26.88 -40.05
N VAL A 56 11.31 -26.69 -38.95
CA VAL A 56 12.33 -25.64 -38.79
C VAL A 56 13.66 -26.12 -39.36
N PRO A 57 14.31 -25.39 -40.30
CA PRO A 57 15.61 -25.78 -40.83
C PRO A 57 16.67 -25.90 -39.73
N PRO A 58 17.65 -26.80 -39.84
CA PRO A 58 18.77 -26.87 -38.90
C PRO A 58 19.55 -25.54 -38.87
N GLY A 59 20.00 -25.12 -37.69
CA GLY A 59 20.75 -23.89 -37.48
C GLY A 59 20.29 -23.10 -36.26
N VAL A 60 20.94 -21.96 -36.01
CA VAL A 60 20.58 -21.02 -34.95
C VAL A 60 19.51 -20.07 -35.47
N HIS A 61 18.39 -19.99 -34.76
CA HIS A 61 17.26 -19.13 -35.10
C HIS A 61 17.00 -18.12 -34.00
N ARG A 62 16.80 -16.86 -34.39
CA ARG A 62 16.24 -15.83 -33.50
C ARG A 62 14.73 -15.98 -33.43
N VAL A 63 14.22 -15.98 -32.22
CA VAL A 63 12.80 -16.04 -31.91
C VAL A 63 12.41 -14.75 -31.20
N GLN A 64 11.58 -13.94 -31.86
CA GLN A 64 11.08 -12.70 -31.29
C GLN A 64 9.68 -12.91 -30.74
N TYR A 65 9.37 -12.32 -29.60
CA TYR A 65 8.03 -12.33 -29.05
C TYR A 65 7.64 -10.96 -28.50
N TRP A 66 6.35 -10.66 -28.58
CA TRP A 66 5.79 -9.40 -28.09
C TRP A 66 4.34 -9.59 -27.65
N ASP A 67 3.89 -8.66 -26.83
CA ASP A 67 2.54 -8.59 -26.30
C ASP A 67 2.22 -7.11 -26.01
N ALA A 68 0.95 -6.73 -26.13
CA ALA A 68 0.49 -5.38 -25.81
C ALA A 68 0.86 -4.94 -24.39
N TRP A 69 0.92 -5.85 -23.41
CA TRP A 69 1.31 -5.48 -22.05
C TRP A 69 2.81 -5.21 -21.91
N LEU A 70 3.67 -5.86 -22.71
CA LEU A 70 5.12 -5.60 -22.72
C LEU A 70 5.40 -4.17 -23.19
N ASP A 71 4.74 -3.75 -24.26
CA ASP A 71 4.83 -2.38 -24.77
C ASP A 71 4.41 -1.36 -23.70
N ARG A 72 3.37 -1.69 -22.90
CA ARG A 72 2.95 -0.85 -21.77
C ARG A 72 4.03 -0.71 -20.70
N VAL A 73 4.85 -1.71 -20.42
CA VAL A 73 5.95 -1.59 -19.44
C VAL A 73 7.27 -1.08 -20.08
N GLY A 74 7.22 -0.63 -21.34
CA GLY A 74 8.40 -0.17 -22.07
C GLY A 74 9.34 -1.29 -22.51
N LEU A 75 8.86 -2.55 -22.48
CA LEU A 75 9.56 -3.68 -23.06
C LEU A 75 9.04 -3.86 -24.49
N GLY A 76 9.82 -3.44 -25.48
CA GLY A 76 9.52 -3.76 -26.87
C GLY A 76 9.62 -5.27 -27.15
N PRO A 77 9.61 -5.70 -28.42
CA PRO A 77 9.76 -7.10 -28.77
C PRO A 77 11.04 -7.69 -28.18
N LEU A 78 10.87 -8.74 -27.38
CA LEU A 78 11.97 -9.45 -26.73
C LEU A 78 12.44 -10.59 -27.63
N VAL A 79 13.70 -10.99 -27.46
CA VAL A 79 14.35 -11.95 -28.36
C VAL A 79 14.99 -13.06 -27.55
N GLY A 80 14.72 -14.31 -27.96
CA GLY A 80 15.48 -15.49 -27.57
C GLY A 80 16.14 -16.13 -28.80
N GLU A 81 17.02 -17.09 -28.54
CA GLU A 81 17.70 -17.86 -29.58
C GLU A 81 17.52 -19.36 -29.32
N VAL A 82 17.43 -20.13 -30.40
CA VAL A 82 17.34 -21.60 -30.34
C VAL A 82 18.18 -22.22 -31.43
N GLU A 83 19.00 -23.22 -31.08
CA GLU A 83 19.72 -24.05 -32.03
C GLU A 83 18.87 -25.28 -32.35
N VAL A 84 18.50 -25.43 -33.62
CA VAL A 84 17.71 -26.57 -34.10
C VAL A 84 18.63 -27.54 -34.84
N ARG A 85 18.59 -28.81 -34.44
CA ARG A 85 19.29 -29.90 -35.13
C ARG A 85 18.34 -30.64 -36.05
N ALA A 86 18.87 -31.29 -37.09
CA ALA A 86 18.10 -32.17 -37.97
C ALA A 86 17.35 -33.23 -37.15
N ASP A 87 16.07 -33.46 -37.49
CA ASP A 87 15.21 -34.50 -36.92
C ASP A 87 15.11 -34.46 -35.38
N SER A 88 15.23 -33.27 -34.80
CA SER A 88 15.18 -33.04 -33.35
C SER A 88 13.93 -32.27 -32.91
N THR A 89 13.50 -32.47 -31.67
CA THR A 89 12.54 -31.59 -30.99
C THR A 89 13.29 -30.84 -29.89
N VAL A 90 13.28 -29.51 -29.94
CA VAL A 90 14.00 -28.65 -28.99
C VAL A 90 13.00 -27.82 -28.19
N GLY A 91 13.25 -27.74 -26.87
CA GLY A 91 12.50 -26.90 -25.95
C GLY A 91 13.04 -25.46 -25.91
N LEU A 92 12.17 -24.46 -25.87
CA LEU A 92 12.54 -23.05 -25.73
C LEU A 92 11.68 -22.35 -24.66
N VAL A 93 12.32 -21.75 -23.66
CA VAL A 93 11.65 -20.88 -22.69
C VAL A 93 11.96 -19.42 -23.05
N LEU A 94 10.93 -18.65 -23.36
CA LEU A 94 11.01 -17.22 -23.56
C LEU A 94 10.48 -16.54 -22.31
N ALA A 95 11.33 -15.78 -21.62
CA ALA A 95 10.98 -15.12 -20.38
C ALA A 95 11.22 -13.61 -20.49
N THR A 96 10.32 -12.82 -19.91
CA THR A 96 10.59 -11.41 -19.69
C THR A 96 11.76 -11.27 -18.71
N PRO A 97 12.47 -10.12 -18.71
CA PRO A 97 13.41 -9.82 -17.63
C PRO A 97 12.70 -9.94 -16.27
N SER A 98 13.42 -10.42 -15.27
CA SER A 98 12.96 -10.30 -13.88
C SER A 98 12.87 -8.81 -13.51
N PHE A 99 12.11 -8.50 -12.46
CA PHE A 99 12.07 -7.13 -11.94
C PHE A 99 13.47 -6.59 -11.59
N ALA A 100 14.36 -7.42 -11.03
CA ALA A 100 15.73 -7.01 -10.75
C ALA A 100 16.54 -6.65 -12.01
N THR A 101 16.39 -7.42 -13.08
CA THR A 101 17.03 -7.10 -14.37
C THR A 101 16.43 -5.85 -15.00
N TYR A 102 15.10 -5.71 -14.97
CA TYR A 102 14.41 -4.53 -15.47
C TYR A 102 14.82 -3.26 -14.70
N HIS A 103 14.79 -3.30 -13.37
CA HIS A 103 15.16 -2.19 -12.51
C HIS A 103 16.59 -1.74 -12.77
N ARG A 104 17.56 -2.66 -12.82
CA ARG A 104 18.97 -2.31 -13.12
C ARG A 104 19.14 -1.65 -14.49
N LEU A 105 18.34 -2.06 -15.50
CA LEU A 105 18.37 -1.44 -16.81
C LEU A 105 17.82 -0.01 -16.79
N GLN A 106 16.79 0.26 -15.99
CA GLN A 106 16.12 1.57 -15.92
C GLN A 106 16.73 2.54 -14.90
N CYS A 107 17.41 2.02 -13.89
CA CYS A 107 17.81 2.73 -12.67
C CYS A 107 19.33 2.69 -12.45
N ASP A 108 20.11 2.86 -13.53
CA ASP A 108 21.58 2.96 -13.52
C ASP A 108 22.29 1.83 -12.76
N GLY A 109 21.79 0.60 -12.89
CA GLY A 109 22.39 -0.58 -12.27
C GLY A 109 22.12 -0.75 -10.77
N ALA A 110 21.32 0.10 -10.14
CA ALA A 110 20.96 -0.04 -8.73
C ALA A 110 20.16 -1.33 -8.47
N GLU A 111 20.46 -2.02 -7.38
CA GLU A 111 19.67 -3.17 -6.91
C GLU A 111 18.31 -2.70 -6.38
N PRO A 112 17.19 -3.34 -6.76
CA PRO A 112 15.87 -2.96 -6.24
C PRO A 112 15.70 -3.39 -4.79
N ALA A 113 15.09 -2.53 -3.98
CA ALA A 113 14.55 -2.97 -2.69
C ALA A 113 13.13 -3.55 -2.88
N PRO A 114 12.74 -4.59 -2.13
CA PRO A 114 11.44 -5.24 -2.28
C PRO A 114 10.24 -4.30 -2.11
N GLU A 115 10.34 -3.25 -1.31
CA GLU A 115 9.27 -2.28 -1.03
C GLU A 115 9.08 -1.22 -2.12
N PHE A 116 10.03 -1.12 -3.06
CA PHE A 116 10.04 -0.10 -4.10
C PHE A 116 9.80 -0.69 -5.49
N GLY A 117 9.19 0.14 -6.34
CA GLY A 117 8.92 -0.08 -7.74
C GLY A 117 9.50 1.05 -8.61
N VAL A 118 9.07 1.04 -9.87
CA VAL A 118 9.44 2.04 -10.88
C VAL A 118 8.17 2.67 -11.45
N LEU A 119 8.10 3.99 -11.49
CA LEU A 119 7.10 4.73 -12.25
C LEU A 119 7.72 5.14 -13.58
N ILE A 120 7.12 4.70 -14.68
CA ILE A 120 7.53 5.04 -16.04
C ILE A 120 6.41 5.76 -16.78
N GLY A 121 6.74 6.35 -17.92
CA GLY A 121 5.74 6.81 -18.87
C GLY A 121 6.33 7.72 -19.92
N GLU A 122 5.44 8.32 -20.70
CA GLU A 122 5.78 9.29 -21.73
C GLU A 122 5.14 10.65 -21.42
N ILE A 123 5.90 11.71 -21.65
CA ILE A 123 5.42 13.09 -21.59
C ILE A 123 5.32 13.63 -23.00
N THR A 124 4.11 14.03 -23.37
CA THR A 124 3.83 14.71 -24.62
C THR A 124 3.34 16.13 -24.37
N ARG A 125 3.40 16.98 -25.40
CA ARG A 125 2.91 18.34 -25.37
C ARG A 125 2.06 18.67 -26.59
N GLY A 126 1.04 19.49 -26.40
CA GLY A 126 0.18 20.01 -27.48
C GLY A 126 -0.44 18.87 -28.30
N ALA A 127 -0.13 18.83 -29.61
CA ALA A 127 -0.62 17.82 -30.55
C ALA A 127 -0.16 16.36 -30.24
N GLY A 128 0.58 16.13 -29.15
CA GLY A 128 1.11 14.82 -28.77
C GLY A 128 2.57 14.64 -29.11
N LEU A 129 3.31 15.73 -29.35
CA LEU A 129 4.74 15.68 -29.61
C LEU A 129 5.48 15.32 -28.32
N PRO A 130 6.51 14.46 -28.35
CA PRO A 130 7.36 14.19 -27.20
C PRO A 130 7.92 15.47 -26.58
N PHE A 131 7.95 15.54 -25.25
CA PHE A 131 8.45 16.71 -24.54
C PHE A 131 9.56 16.34 -23.55
N ALA A 132 10.78 16.79 -23.87
CA ALA A 132 11.97 16.60 -23.07
C ALA A 132 12.11 17.66 -21.96
N GLY A 133 12.82 17.30 -20.89
CA GLY A 133 13.17 18.22 -19.81
C GLY A 133 12.06 18.46 -18.78
N ALA A 134 10.86 17.87 -18.96
CA ALA A 134 9.87 17.84 -17.90
C ALA A 134 10.37 16.99 -16.72
N ARG A 135 10.23 17.51 -15.50
CA ARG A 135 10.52 16.79 -14.26
C ARG A 135 9.27 16.16 -13.71
N VAL A 136 9.31 14.85 -13.52
CA VAL A 136 8.32 14.08 -12.75
C VAL A 136 8.87 13.90 -11.35
N GLU A 137 8.24 14.51 -10.37
CA GLU A 137 8.53 14.32 -8.94
C GLU A 137 7.44 13.45 -8.33
N VAL A 138 7.85 12.44 -7.58
CA VAL A 138 6.97 11.56 -6.81
C VAL A 138 7.30 11.77 -5.33
N ALA A 139 6.29 12.06 -4.53
CA ALA A 139 6.42 12.33 -3.10
C ALA A 139 5.46 11.44 -2.30
N TRP A 140 5.91 11.00 -1.13
CA TRP A 140 5.09 10.22 -0.21
C TRP A 140 5.53 10.46 1.22
N GLN A 141 4.68 10.08 2.15
CA GLN A 141 4.94 10.21 3.57
C GLN A 141 5.44 8.88 4.13
N GLU A 142 6.67 8.85 4.63
CA GLU A 142 7.19 7.73 5.40
C GLU A 142 7.18 8.07 6.89
N THR A 143 6.87 7.07 7.71
CA THR A 143 6.98 7.18 9.16
C THR A 143 8.03 6.18 9.63
N PHE A 144 9.10 6.69 10.24
CA PHE A 144 10.17 5.88 10.82
C PHE A 144 10.30 6.17 12.30
N VAL A 145 10.94 5.25 13.03
CA VAL A 145 11.22 5.43 14.45
C VAL A 145 12.62 6.00 14.61
N ALA A 146 12.72 7.26 15.03
CA ALA A 146 13.98 7.89 15.41
C ALA A 146 13.93 8.30 16.88
N ALA A 147 14.97 7.95 17.65
CA ALA A 147 15.04 8.22 19.09
C ALA A 147 13.77 7.81 19.87
N ASN A 148 13.21 6.63 19.53
CA ASN A 148 11.99 6.07 20.13
C ASN A 148 10.72 6.93 19.94
N ARG A 149 10.66 7.75 18.89
CA ARG A 149 9.46 8.50 18.49
C ARG A 149 9.15 8.26 17.01
N PRO A 150 7.87 8.15 16.62
CA PRO A 150 7.50 8.18 15.22
C PRO A 150 7.84 9.56 14.67
N VAL A 151 8.68 9.58 13.64
CA VAL A 151 9.00 10.77 12.87
C VAL A 151 8.50 10.54 11.47
N THR A 152 7.70 11.49 11.01
CA THR A 152 7.14 11.49 9.67
C THR A 152 7.99 12.38 8.77
N ARG A 153 8.40 11.86 7.62
CA ARG A 153 9.15 12.60 6.60
C ARG A 153 8.49 12.46 5.25
N ILE A 154 8.51 13.55 4.49
CA ILE A 154 8.14 13.51 3.08
C ILE A 154 9.37 13.10 2.29
N GLU A 155 9.34 11.89 1.75
CA GLU A 155 10.32 11.40 0.81
C GLU A 155 9.97 11.86 -0.61
N ARG A 156 11.00 12.03 -1.43
CA ARG A 156 10.86 12.45 -2.83
C ARG A 156 11.79 11.67 -3.73
N ARG A 157 11.29 11.31 -4.91
CA ARG A 157 12.09 10.81 -6.04
C ARG A 157 11.70 11.61 -7.27
N SER A 158 12.62 11.72 -8.23
CA SER A 158 12.30 12.42 -9.46
C SER A 158 13.05 11.85 -10.65
N GLY A 159 12.50 12.07 -11.83
CA GLY A 159 13.09 11.75 -13.12
C GLY A 159 12.86 12.89 -14.10
N LEU A 160 13.71 12.98 -15.11
CA LEU A 160 13.55 13.92 -16.22
C LEU A 160 13.10 13.17 -17.46
N ALA A 161 12.18 13.77 -18.22
CA ALA A 161 11.83 13.28 -19.53
C ALA A 161 12.99 13.47 -20.52
N GLU A 162 13.32 12.41 -21.22
CA GLU A 162 14.35 12.37 -22.26
C GLU A 162 13.86 13.02 -23.56
N ALA A 163 14.73 13.08 -24.58
CA ALA A 163 14.38 13.59 -25.92
C ALA A 163 13.17 12.86 -26.55
N SER A 164 12.99 11.57 -26.22
CA SER A 164 11.85 10.74 -26.63
C SER A 164 10.56 11.05 -25.88
N GLY A 165 10.58 11.95 -24.89
CA GLY A 165 9.48 12.19 -23.95
C GLY A 165 9.37 11.14 -22.85
N ARG A 166 10.11 10.04 -22.94
CA ARG A 166 10.13 8.97 -21.93
C ARG A 166 10.72 9.47 -20.63
N TYR A 167 10.12 9.10 -19.49
CA TYR A 167 10.66 9.35 -18.17
C TYR A 167 10.66 8.06 -17.33
N VAL A 168 11.53 8.03 -16.32
CA VAL A 168 11.63 6.96 -15.33
C VAL A 168 11.83 7.59 -13.96
N VAL A 169 11.06 7.16 -12.96
CA VAL A 169 11.27 7.47 -11.55
C VAL A 169 11.43 6.15 -10.79
N CYS A 170 12.64 5.89 -10.33
CA CYS A 170 12.98 4.69 -9.56
C CYS A 170 12.81 4.91 -8.05
N GLY A 171 12.64 3.82 -7.31
CA GLY A 171 12.59 3.86 -5.85
C GLY A 171 11.27 4.42 -5.31
N VAL A 172 10.17 4.21 -6.03
CA VAL A 172 8.82 4.67 -5.65
C VAL A 172 8.14 3.57 -4.82
N PRO A 173 7.54 3.86 -3.65
CA PRO A 173 6.95 2.82 -2.81
C PRO A 173 5.78 2.12 -3.51
N ARG A 174 5.64 0.83 -3.22
CA ARG A 174 4.51 0.01 -3.70
C ARG A 174 3.42 -0.07 -2.65
N ASP A 175 2.23 -0.47 -3.08
CA ASP A 175 1.03 -0.69 -2.27
C ASP A 175 0.59 0.55 -1.46
N VAL A 176 0.93 1.75 -1.95
CA VAL A 176 0.57 3.04 -1.35
C VAL A 176 0.13 4.04 -2.41
N GLU A 177 -0.54 5.11 -1.97
CA GLU A 177 -0.79 6.27 -2.82
C GLU A 177 0.38 7.24 -2.76
N VAL A 178 0.81 7.75 -3.91
CA VAL A 178 1.90 8.71 -4.02
C VAL A 178 1.41 9.99 -4.69
N ASP A 179 1.96 11.12 -4.26
CA ASP A 179 1.76 12.42 -4.90
C ASP A 179 2.72 12.53 -6.09
N VAL A 180 2.19 12.70 -7.30
CA VAL A 180 2.98 12.97 -8.50
C VAL A 180 2.81 14.42 -8.94
N THR A 181 3.93 15.11 -9.11
CA THR A 181 3.99 16.48 -9.63
C THR A 181 4.84 16.52 -10.90
N VAL A 182 4.25 16.96 -12.01
CA VAL A 182 4.97 17.12 -13.30
C VAL A 182 5.16 18.60 -13.62
N THR A 183 6.39 19.01 -13.89
CA THR A 183 6.78 20.39 -14.20
C THR A 183 7.57 20.45 -15.51
N GLY A 184 7.34 21.44 -16.37
CA GLY A 184 7.94 21.44 -17.71
C GLY A 184 7.98 22.78 -18.43
N SER A 185 7.99 23.91 -17.71
CA SER A 185 8.21 25.27 -18.23
C SER A 185 7.06 25.97 -18.99
N GLU A 186 5.80 25.68 -18.63
CA GLU A 186 4.56 26.52 -18.70
C GLU A 186 3.34 25.73 -19.19
N PRO A 187 2.58 25.11 -18.26
CA PRO A 187 1.47 25.71 -17.46
C PRO A 187 1.65 25.45 -15.93
N PRO A 188 0.65 25.68 -15.04
CA PRO A 188 0.73 25.15 -13.66
C PRO A 188 1.02 23.65 -13.66
N PRO A 189 1.76 23.14 -12.66
CA PRO A 189 2.15 21.74 -12.61
C PRO A 189 0.93 20.83 -12.70
N ILE A 190 1.11 19.68 -13.34
CA ILE A 190 0.17 18.56 -13.17
C ILE A 190 0.43 18.00 -11.79
N GLN A 191 -0.63 17.80 -11.02
CA GLN A 191 -0.58 17.21 -9.69
C GLN A 191 -1.65 16.14 -9.58
N LEU A 192 -1.25 14.91 -9.31
CA LEU A 192 -2.14 13.75 -9.19
C LEU A 192 -1.74 12.92 -7.97
N VAL A 193 -2.71 12.27 -7.35
CA VAL A 193 -2.48 11.15 -6.44
C VAL A 193 -2.64 9.87 -7.26
N LEU A 194 -1.59 9.04 -7.29
CA LEU A 194 -1.57 7.78 -8.02
C LEU A 194 -1.45 6.59 -7.05
N PRO A 195 -2.29 5.54 -7.18
CA PRO A 195 -2.09 4.31 -6.46
C PRO A 195 -0.95 3.51 -7.11
N MET A 196 0.13 3.27 -6.37
CA MET A 196 1.25 2.44 -6.82
C MET A 196 0.95 0.99 -6.49
N GLN A 197 0.36 0.24 -7.40
CA GLN A 197 -0.01 -1.13 -7.12
C GLN A 197 1.08 -2.08 -7.66
N ALA A 198 1.57 -1.87 -8.87
CA ALA A 198 2.53 -2.76 -9.54
C ALA A 198 3.99 -2.39 -9.25
N VAL A 199 4.88 -3.36 -9.49
CA VAL A 199 6.34 -3.15 -9.44
C VAL A 199 6.84 -2.21 -10.54
N VAL A 200 6.10 -2.14 -11.65
CA VAL A 200 6.29 -1.17 -12.73
C VAL A 200 4.92 -0.56 -13.02
N GLU A 201 4.76 0.72 -12.68
CA GLU A 201 3.55 1.49 -12.98
C GLU A 201 3.81 2.40 -14.18
N ARG A 202 2.89 2.41 -15.15
CA ARG A 202 2.95 3.34 -16.28
C ARG A 202 1.93 4.45 -16.13
N ARG A 203 2.39 5.69 -16.21
CA ARG A 203 1.53 6.87 -16.30
C ARG A 203 2.02 7.84 -17.37
N ASP A 204 1.24 8.00 -18.43
CA ASP A 204 1.55 8.98 -19.46
C ASP A 204 0.95 10.35 -19.09
N PHE A 205 1.65 11.42 -19.47
CA PHE A 205 1.23 12.80 -19.20
C PHE A 205 1.18 13.61 -20.48
N ARG A 206 0.11 14.39 -20.65
CA ARG A 206 -0.01 15.38 -21.72
C ARG A 206 0.03 16.78 -21.12
N LEU A 207 1.12 17.49 -21.36
CA LEU A 207 1.28 18.88 -20.95
C LEU A 207 0.61 19.81 -21.96
N ALA A 208 -0.02 20.87 -21.47
CA ALA A 208 -0.43 21.96 -22.36
C ALA A 208 0.80 22.60 -23.03
N ALA A 209 0.61 23.05 -24.27
CA ALA A 209 1.58 23.88 -24.98
C ALA A 209 1.42 25.37 -24.67
N THR A 210 0.24 25.78 -24.20
CA THR A 210 -0.15 27.17 -24.00
C THR A 210 -0.92 27.36 -22.70
N ARG A 211 -0.90 28.58 -22.16
CA ARG A 211 -1.74 29.00 -21.02
C ARG A 211 -3.16 29.34 -21.45
N THR A 212 -3.79 28.49 -22.25
CA THR A 212 -5.17 28.71 -22.69
C THR A 212 -6.12 28.47 -21.52
N PRO A 213 -7.03 29.41 -21.20
CA PRO A 213 -8.08 29.19 -20.23
C PRO A 213 -8.97 28.04 -20.65
N ALA A 214 -9.43 27.25 -19.68
CA ALA A 214 -10.46 26.26 -19.90
C ALA A 214 -11.44 26.24 -18.72
N VAL A 215 -12.64 25.75 -18.97
CA VAL A 215 -13.72 25.64 -17.99
C VAL A 215 -14.12 24.17 -17.86
N ILE A 216 -14.18 23.70 -16.63
CA ILE A 216 -14.70 22.38 -16.29
C ILE A 216 -16.07 22.60 -15.66
N THR A 217 -17.12 22.02 -16.24
CA THR A 217 -18.49 22.06 -15.72
C THR A 217 -18.95 20.66 -15.34
N GLY A 218 -19.90 20.59 -14.42
CA GLY A 218 -20.58 19.34 -14.09
C GLY A 218 -21.70 19.57 -13.09
N THR A 219 -22.33 18.49 -12.66
CA THR A 219 -23.34 18.50 -11.59
C THR A 219 -22.94 17.54 -10.49
N VAL A 220 -23.26 17.85 -9.23
CA VAL A 220 -23.07 16.94 -8.10
C VAL A 220 -24.42 16.37 -7.70
N THR A 221 -24.50 15.05 -7.59
CA THR A 221 -25.75 14.34 -7.26
C THR A 221 -25.54 13.32 -6.15
N ASP A 222 -26.61 12.96 -5.43
CA ASP A 222 -26.62 11.85 -4.49
C ASP A 222 -26.79 10.51 -5.21
N SER A 223 -26.77 9.42 -4.43
CA SER A 223 -26.97 8.09 -4.98
C SER A 223 -28.35 7.85 -5.61
N ALA A 224 -29.34 8.70 -5.38
CA ALA A 224 -30.67 8.64 -6.00
C ALA A 224 -30.81 9.59 -7.20
N GLY A 225 -29.75 10.29 -7.61
CA GLY A 225 -29.75 11.26 -8.70
C GLY A 225 -30.28 12.65 -8.32
N ARG A 226 -30.48 12.94 -7.02
CA ARG A 226 -30.89 14.28 -6.56
C ARG A 226 -29.69 15.21 -6.57
N ALA A 227 -29.89 16.45 -7.03
CA ALA A 227 -28.88 17.48 -7.00
C ALA A 227 -28.42 17.79 -5.56
N LEU A 228 -27.10 17.89 -5.36
CA LEU A 228 -26.49 18.25 -4.09
C LEU A 228 -25.96 19.68 -4.16
N ALA A 229 -26.60 20.59 -3.43
CA ALA A 229 -26.17 21.97 -3.30
C ALA A 229 -25.06 22.12 -2.25
N GLY A 230 -24.13 23.06 -2.48
CA GLY A 230 -23.06 23.38 -1.54
C GLY A 230 -21.93 22.34 -1.45
N ALA A 231 -21.92 21.33 -2.32
CA ALA A 231 -20.81 20.41 -2.44
C ALA A 231 -19.56 21.16 -2.90
N GLU A 232 -18.42 20.86 -2.27
CA GLU A 232 -17.14 21.50 -2.53
C GLU A 232 -16.35 20.69 -3.56
N VAL A 233 -15.88 21.36 -4.62
CA VAL A 233 -14.85 20.84 -5.52
C VAL A 233 -13.50 21.37 -5.04
N VAL A 234 -12.64 20.45 -4.61
CA VAL A 234 -11.39 20.74 -3.92
C VAL A 234 -10.21 20.31 -4.79
N ALA A 235 -9.28 21.23 -5.06
CA ALA A 235 -7.99 20.93 -5.69
C ALA A 235 -6.98 20.42 -4.64
N ARG A 236 -5.74 20.10 -5.04
CA ARG A 236 -4.70 19.60 -4.11
C ARG A 236 -4.46 20.56 -2.90
N GLY A 237 -4.05 19.97 -1.77
CA GLY A 237 -3.90 20.66 -0.49
C GLY A 237 -5.22 20.56 0.27
N ASP A 238 -6.03 21.61 0.21
CA ASP A 238 -7.45 21.62 0.61
C ASP A 238 -8.16 22.84 -0.02
N THR A 239 -7.69 23.28 -1.18
CA THR A 239 -8.15 24.52 -1.81
C THR A 239 -9.49 24.29 -2.50
N VAL A 240 -10.57 24.88 -1.96
CA VAL A 240 -11.90 24.87 -2.60
C VAL A 240 -11.85 25.77 -3.83
N VAL A 241 -12.10 25.19 -5.01
CA VAL A 241 -12.05 25.90 -6.30
C VAL A 241 -13.43 26.15 -6.90
N ALA A 242 -14.46 25.41 -6.45
CA ALA A 242 -15.85 25.66 -6.78
C ALA A 242 -16.78 25.09 -5.70
N ARG A 243 -18.02 25.58 -5.67
CA ARG A 243 -19.13 25.00 -4.90
C ARG A 243 -20.31 24.77 -5.83
N SER A 244 -21.04 23.69 -5.62
CA SER A 244 -22.25 23.42 -6.40
C SER A 244 -23.40 24.35 -5.99
N ASP A 245 -24.19 24.77 -6.98
CA ASP A 245 -25.38 25.60 -6.80
C ASP A 245 -26.62 24.78 -6.38
N SER A 246 -27.81 25.41 -6.33
CA SER A 246 -29.06 24.75 -5.96
C SER A 246 -29.52 23.64 -6.92
N ALA A 247 -29.07 23.67 -8.17
CA ALA A 247 -29.28 22.63 -9.16
C ALA A 247 -28.14 21.58 -9.16
N GLY A 248 -27.20 21.69 -8.22
CA GLY A 248 -26.02 20.83 -8.11
C GLY A 248 -24.92 21.19 -9.12
N GLY A 249 -25.10 22.22 -9.95
CA GLY A 249 -24.15 22.63 -10.97
C GLY A 249 -22.90 23.26 -10.38
N PHE A 250 -21.72 22.95 -10.93
CA PHE A 250 -20.46 23.58 -10.56
C PHE A 250 -19.64 23.96 -11.80
N THR A 251 -18.79 24.97 -11.63
CA THR A 251 -17.88 25.46 -12.68
C THR A 251 -16.50 25.74 -12.09
N VAL A 252 -15.46 25.08 -12.61
CA VAL A 252 -14.06 25.30 -12.26
C VAL A 252 -13.33 25.94 -13.44
N ARG A 253 -12.60 27.03 -13.20
CA ARG A 253 -11.73 27.64 -14.21
C ARG A 253 -10.31 27.15 -14.03
N VAL A 254 -9.68 26.71 -15.12
CA VAL A 254 -8.30 26.22 -15.14
C VAL A 254 -7.51 26.91 -16.24
N VAL A 255 -6.18 26.83 -16.15
CA VAL A 255 -5.26 27.34 -17.17
C VAL A 255 -4.39 26.19 -17.64
N GLY A 256 -4.38 25.97 -18.96
CA GLY A 256 -3.63 24.90 -19.60
C GLY A 256 -4.37 23.56 -19.56
N TRP A 257 -4.33 22.90 -20.72
CA TRP A 257 -4.79 21.54 -20.96
C TRP A 257 -3.93 20.48 -20.24
N GLY A 258 -4.48 19.27 -20.15
CA GLY A 258 -3.86 18.12 -19.52
C GLY A 258 -4.66 17.57 -18.33
N PRO A 259 -4.13 16.52 -17.68
CA PRO A 259 -4.82 15.86 -16.58
C PRO A 259 -4.89 16.75 -15.33
N ARG A 260 -6.07 16.74 -14.71
CA ARG A 260 -6.38 17.39 -13.44
C ARG A 260 -7.08 16.37 -12.55
N GLN A 261 -6.82 16.46 -11.25
CA GLN A 261 -7.53 15.66 -10.25
C GLN A 261 -8.12 16.59 -9.19
N TYR A 262 -9.38 16.33 -8.85
CA TYR A 262 -10.12 17.03 -7.82
C TYR A 262 -10.71 16.02 -6.83
N ARG A 263 -11.09 16.52 -5.66
CA ARG A 263 -11.93 15.80 -4.71
C ARG A 263 -13.23 16.55 -4.55
N VAL A 264 -14.34 15.89 -4.83
CA VAL A 264 -15.68 16.44 -4.62
C VAL A 264 -16.20 15.91 -3.29
N ARG A 265 -16.59 16.80 -2.38
CA ARG A 265 -17.11 16.41 -1.06
C ARG A 265 -18.35 17.20 -0.70
N ALA A 266 -19.28 16.55 0.01
CA ALA A 266 -20.45 17.18 0.59
C ALA A 266 -20.64 16.66 2.02
N LEU A 267 -21.43 17.38 2.82
CA LEU A 267 -21.77 16.92 4.17
C LEU A 267 -22.50 15.57 4.10
N ALA A 268 -22.17 14.67 5.02
CA ALA A 268 -22.74 13.31 5.10
C ALA A 268 -22.59 12.48 3.81
N HIS A 269 -21.60 12.79 2.96
CA HIS A 269 -21.27 12.03 1.76
C HIS A 269 -19.78 11.70 1.74
N GLU A 270 -19.45 10.52 1.23
CA GLU A 270 -18.06 10.12 1.03
C GLU A 270 -17.42 10.99 -0.06
N PRO A 271 -16.22 11.56 0.18
CA PRO A 271 -15.53 12.32 -0.84
C PRO A 271 -15.18 11.44 -2.04
N GLN A 272 -15.48 11.93 -3.24
CA GLN A 272 -15.18 11.24 -4.49
C GLN A 272 -14.00 11.91 -5.20
N ARG A 273 -13.05 11.11 -5.68
CA ARG A 273 -12.02 11.60 -6.62
C ARG A 273 -12.62 11.79 -8.01
N LEU A 274 -12.30 12.92 -8.61
CA LEU A 274 -12.70 13.31 -9.96
C LEU A 274 -11.44 13.58 -10.79
N ASP A 275 -11.13 12.65 -11.69
CA ASP A 275 -10.05 12.80 -12.67
C ASP A 275 -10.61 13.39 -13.96
N VAL A 276 -10.00 14.46 -14.47
CA VAL A 276 -10.44 15.20 -15.65
C VAL A 276 -9.27 15.39 -16.61
N GLU A 277 -9.43 14.93 -17.84
CA GLU A 277 -8.48 15.20 -18.92
C GLU A 277 -8.95 16.44 -19.69
N VAL A 278 -8.27 17.58 -19.50
CA VAL A 278 -8.65 18.84 -20.14
C VAL A 278 -8.03 18.90 -21.54
N GLN A 279 -8.84 18.70 -22.60
CA GLN A 279 -8.36 18.69 -24.00
C GLN A 279 -8.91 19.84 -24.86
N GLY A 280 -9.57 20.81 -24.24
CA GLY A 280 -10.19 21.94 -24.92
C GLY A 280 -10.54 23.08 -23.96
N GLU A 281 -11.24 24.09 -24.47
CA GLU A 281 -11.65 25.28 -23.70
C GLU A 281 -12.82 25.00 -22.74
N ALA A 282 -13.59 23.94 -23.00
CA ALA A 282 -14.69 23.51 -22.16
C ALA A 282 -14.68 21.98 -22.04
N VAL A 283 -14.90 21.49 -20.82
CA VAL A 283 -15.08 20.06 -20.52
C VAL A 283 -16.28 19.91 -19.61
N ASP A 284 -17.27 19.15 -20.04
CA ASP A 284 -18.38 18.72 -19.18
C ASP A 284 -18.07 17.32 -18.63
N VAL A 285 -17.97 17.21 -17.30
CA VAL A 285 -17.74 15.94 -16.61
C VAL A 285 -19.03 15.19 -16.27
N GLY A 286 -20.18 15.76 -16.60
CA GLY A 286 -21.50 15.19 -16.31
C GLY A 286 -21.80 15.17 -14.81
N ALA A 287 -22.48 14.11 -14.36
CA ALA A 287 -22.91 13.96 -12.97
C ALA A 287 -21.83 13.25 -12.12
N VAL A 288 -21.32 13.96 -11.12
CA VAL A 288 -20.48 13.42 -10.04
C VAL A 288 -21.40 12.90 -8.94
N ARG A 289 -21.53 11.58 -8.81
CA ARG A 289 -22.46 10.91 -7.91
C ARG A 289 -21.79 10.55 -6.59
N LEU A 290 -22.10 11.32 -5.54
CA LEU A 290 -21.59 11.05 -4.20
C LEU A 290 -22.42 9.97 -3.50
N THR A 291 -21.72 9.03 -2.87
CA THR A 291 -22.32 8.03 -2.00
C THR A 291 -22.59 8.68 -0.64
N PRO A 292 -23.83 8.62 -0.12
CA PRO A 292 -24.10 9.03 1.26
C PRO A 292 -23.19 8.26 2.19
N THR A 293 -22.45 8.96 3.05
CA THR A 293 -21.78 8.33 4.18
C THR A 293 -22.91 7.74 5.00
N ALA A 294 -23.00 6.42 5.05
CA ALA A 294 -23.90 5.73 5.96
C ALA A 294 -23.42 5.99 7.39
N GLN A 295 -23.63 7.20 7.90
CA GLN A 295 -23.88 7.33 9.31
C GLN A 295 -25.25 6.70 9.51
N SER A 296 -25.26 5.39 9.80
CA SER A 296 -26.09 5.00 10.93
C SER A 296 -25.52 5.79 12.11
N LEU A 297 -26.03 7.01 12.26
CA LEU A 297 -26.32 7.45 13.60
C LEU A 297 -27.36 6.43 14.05
N ASP A 298 -26.90 5.38 14.75
CA ASP A 298 -27.70 4.90 15.85
C ASP A 298 -28.20 6.16 16.51
N THR A 299 -29.52 6.33 16.54
CA THR A 299 -30.11 7.38 17.34
C THR A 299 -29.35 7.31 18.65
N LEU A 300 -28.73 8.41 19.08
CA LEU A 300 -28.39 8.55 20.49
C LEU A 300 -29.73 8.61 21.22
N LYS A 301 -30.42 7.46 21.30
CA LYS A 301 -31.02 7.07 22.55
C LYS A 301 -29.81 7.05 23.46
N VAL A 302 -29.79 8.00 24.36
CA VAL A 302 -29.20 7.76 25.68
C VAL A 302 -30.01 6.62 26.29
N THR A 303 -29.76 5.40 25.82
CA THR A 303 -29.88 4.18 26.57
C THR A 303 -28.45 3.87 26.96
N ALA A 304 -28.03 4.48 28.06
CA ALA A 304 -26.96 3.93 28.86
C ALA A 304 -27.37 2.51 29.26
N GLN A 305 -27.02 1.52 28.44
CA GLN A 305 -27.01 0.08 28.77
C GLN A 305 -26.58 -0.71 27.52
N GLY A 306 -25.27 -0.75 27.31
CA GLY A 306 -24.60 -1.70 26.42
C GLY A 306 -23.25 -2.03 27.05
N ASP A 307 -23.26 -3.02 27.95
CA ASP A 307 -22.14 -3.71 28.60
C ASP A 307 -20.87 -2.87 28.84
N ALA A 308 -20.98 -1.85 29.71
CA ALA A 308 -19.86 -0.99 30.08
C ALA A 308 -18.65 -1.76 30.64
N PHE A 309 -18.80 -3.03 31.02
CA PHE A 309 -17.71 -3.87 31.52
C PHE A 309 -17.94 -5.36 31.23
N ALA A 310 -17.99 -5.78 29.96
CA ALA A 310 -18.20 -7.20 29.60
C ALA A 310 -17.18 -8.17 30.25
N TRP A 311 -16.00 -7.70 30.62
CA TRP A 311 -14.97 -8.47 31.34
C TRP A 311 -15.21 -8.57 32.85
N GLN A 312 -16.09 -7.75 33.44
CA GLN A 312 -16.21 -7.60 34.90
C GLN A 312 -16.74 -8.84 35.62
N PRO A 313 -17.75 -9.58 35.12
CA PRO A 313 -18.16 -10.84 35.73
C PRO A 313 -17.01 -11.86 35.78
N ASP A 314 -16.17 -11.84 34.75
CA ASP A 314 -15.02 -12.72 34.58
C ASP A 314 -13.86 -12.34 35.51
N PHE A 315 -13.58 -11.05 35.61
CA PHE A 315 -12.64 -10.47 36.56
C PHE A 315 -13.06 -10.74 38.01
N ASP A 316 -14.32 -10.48 38.36
CA ASP A 316 -14.85 -10.68 39.71
C ASP A 316 -14.84 -12.15 40.10
N ARG A 317 -15.14 -13.06 39.16
CA ARG A 317 -15.01 -14.50 39.38
C ARG A 317 -13.56 -14.91 39.66
N ARG A 318 -12.58 -14.37 38.93
CA ARG A 318 -11.15 -14.66 39.17
C ARG A 318 -10.66 -14.06 40.47
N ARG A 319 -11.06 -12.83 40.78
CA ARG A 319 -10.77 -12.13 42.02
C ARG A 319 -11.32 -12.88 43.24
N ALA A 320 -12.56 -13.36 43.17
CA ALA A 320 -13.20 -14.12 44.26
C ALA A 320 -12.49 -15.44 44.58
N ARG A 321 -11.80 -16.04 43.60
CA ARG A 321 -10.96 -17.23 43.81
C ARG A 321 -9.65 -16.93 44.53
N GLY A 322 -9.23 -15.65 44.59
CA GLY A 322 -8.06 -15.20 45.35
C GLY A 322 -6.69 -15.63 44.81
N VAL A 323 -6.63 -16.12 43.57
CA VAL A 323 -5.38 -16.55 42.92
C VAL A 323 -4.84 -15.42 42.06
N GLY A 324 -3.72 -14.82 42.45
CA GLY A 324 -3.14 -13.64 41.80
C GLY A 324 -3.35 -12.36 42.62
N ALA A 325 -2.98 -11.21 42.05
CA ALA A 325 -3.28 -9.90 42.63
C ALA A 325 -4.23 -9.12 41.73
N PHE A 326 -5.22 -8.45 42.35
CA PHE A 326 -6.31 -7.78 41.66
C PHE A 326 -6.40 -6.34 42.14
N ILE A 327 -6.37 -5.41 41.20
CA ILE A 327 -6.53 -3.97 41.44
C ILE A 327 -7.82 -3.54 40.75
N THR A 328 -8.80 -3.12 41.55
CA THR A 328 -10.14 -2.77 41.07
C THR A 328 -10.21 -1.32 40.61
N THR A 329 -11.33 -0.97 39.95
CA THR A 329 -11.65 0.40 39.56
C THR A 329 -11.55 1.36 40.73
N GLU A 330 -12.13 1.00 41.89
CA GLU A 330 -12.13 1.86 43.08
C GLU A 330 -10.72 2.08 43.63
N MET A 331 -9.83 1.08 43.51
CA MET A 331 -8.43 1.20 43.91
C MET A 331 -7.65 2.09 42.94
N LEU A 332 -7.89 1.96 41.64
CA LEU A 332 -7.25 2.74 40.58
C LEU A 332 -7.73 4.20 40.54
N ASP A 333 -8.97 4.48 40.92
CA ASP A 333 -9.53 5.83 40.96
C ASP A 333 -9.01 6.64 42.16
N ARG A 334 -8.57 5.97 43.23
CA ARG A 334 -7.89 6.61 44.37
C ARG A 334 -6.42 6.92 44.09
N MET A 335 -5.87 6.44 42.98
CA MET A 335 -4.49 6.69 42.59
C MET A 335 -4.36 8.04 41.89
N PRO A 336 -3.52 8.97 42.39
CA PRO A 336 -3.30 10.25 41.72
C PRO A 336 -2.60 10.10 40.36
N ARG A 337 -1.83 9.01 40.17
CA ARG A 337 -1.20 8.64 38.88
C ARG A 337 -0.95 7.14 38.78
N ARG A 338 -1.58 6.47 37.82
CA ARG A 338 -1.50 5.00 37.64
C ARG A 338 -0.15 4.58 37.06
N THR A 339 0.86 4.49 37.92
CA THR A 339 2.24 4.11 37.53
C THR A 339 2.59 2.70 38.00
N GLY A 340 3.56 2.06 37.37
CA GLY A 340 4.06 0.74 37.80
C GLY A 340 4.46 0.68 39.28
N ASN A 341 5.01 1.77 39.82
CA ASN A 341 5.36 1.87 41.25
C ASN A 341 4.13 1.87 42.17
N GLN A 342 3.02 2.49 41.76
CA GLN A 342 1.79 2.47 42.53
C GLN A 342 1.09 1.10 42.44
N ILE A 343 1.08 0.49 41.25
CA ILE A 343 0.55 -0.88 41.09
C ILE A 343 1.36 -1.89 41.92
N ALA A 344 2.68 -1.71 42.02
CA ALA A 344 3.56 -2.56 42.84
C ALA A 344 3.23 -2.56 44.35
N GLN A 345 2.58 -1.50 44.85
CA GLN A 345 2.13 -1.45 46.25
C GLN A 345 1.02 -2.47 46.53
N PHE A 346 0.20 -2.79 45.52
CA PHE A 346 -0.93 -3.72 45.64
C PHE A 346 -0.57 -5.12 45.12
N ALA A 347 0.39 -5.23 44.21
CA ALA A 347 0.91 -6.48 43.70
C ALA A 347 2.39 -6.65 44.10
N ARG A 348 2.64 -7.21 45.28
CA ARG A 348 3.99 -7.35 45.91
C ARG A 348 5.05 -8.07 45.05
N ARG A 349 4.63 -8.76 43.98
CA ARG A 349 5.53 -9.42 43.03
C ARG A 349 6.07 -8.47 41.97
N ILE A 350 5.45 -7.32 41.74
CA ILE A 350 5.94 -6.34 40.79
C ILE A 350 7.17 -5.63 41.37
N ARG A 351 8.21 -5.53 40.55
CA ARG A 351 9.37 -4.68 40.76
C ARG A 351 9.52 -3.76 39.56
N VAL A 352 9.78 -2.49 39.81
CA VAL A 352 10.08 -1.53 38.75
C VAL A 352 11.59 -1.33 38.70
N ASP A 353 12.21 -1.73 37.60
CA ASP A 353 13.66 -1.64 37.38
C ASP A 353 13.93 -0.68 36.23
N ARG A 354 14.60 0.43 36.54
CA ARG A 354 14.83 1.57 35.64
C ARG A 354 13.55 2.12 34.97
N GLY A 355 12.34 1.79 35.44
CA GLY A 355 11.07 2.21 34.83
C GLY A 355 10.37 1.11 34.02
N LEU A 356 10.97 -0.07 33.88
CA LEU A 356 10.31 -1.25 33.34
C LEU A 356 9.67 -2.07 34.47
N ILE A 357 8.48 -2.60 34.21
CA ILE A 357 7.72 -3.41 35.16
C ILE A 357 8.13 -4.88 34.98
N LYS A 358 8.76 -5.44 36.00
CA LYS A 358 9.19 -6.84 36.09
C LYS A 358 8.40 -7.57 37.17
N LEU A 359 8.26 -8.88 37.05
CA LEU A 359 7.85 -9.74 38.17
C LEU A 359 9.07 -10.27 38.90
N THR A 360 8.93 -10.46 40.20
CA THR A 360 9.92 -11.09 41.08
C THR A 360 10.03 -12.57 40.72
N TYR A 361 11.24 -13.02 40.40
CA TYR A 361 11.51 -14.41 40.02
C TYR A 361 12.90 -14.84 40.49
N GLY A 362 12.96 -15.78 41.43
CA GLY A 362 14.20 -16.14 42.11
C GLY A 362 14.85 -14.94 42.82
N THR A 363 16.17 -14.83 42.74
CA THR A 363 16.94 -13.66 43.22
C THR A 363 16.89 -12.46 42.25
N GLY A 364 16.33 -12.65 41.05
CA GLY A 364 16.25 -11.63 40.00
C GLY A 364 14.83 -11.15 39.70
N GLY A 365 14.65 -10.64 38.49
CA GLY A 365 13.36 -10.24 37.93
C GLY A 365 13.24 -10.68 36.47
N CYS A 366 12.01 -10.75 36.00
CA CYS A 366 11.66 -11.23 34.66
C CYS A 366 10.50 -10.40 34.11
N PHE A 367 10.33 -10.35 32.80
CA PHE A 367 9.23 -9.62 32.20
C PHE A 367 7.96 -10.48 32.17
N PRO A 368 6.82 -9.93 32.62
CA PRO A 368 5.53 -10.56 32.43
C PRO A 368 5.05 -10.41 30.99
N ARG A 369 4.14 -11.30 30.58
CA ARG A 369 3.27 -11.06 29.42
C ARG A 369 2.26 -9.98 29.75
N TRP A 370 1.97 -9.12 28.77
CA TRP A 370 0.99 -8.06 28.91
C TRP A 370 -0.24 -8.37 28.07
N PHE A 371 -1.42 -8.34 28.69
CA PHE A 371 -2.68 -8.44 27.99
C PHE A 371 -3.48 -7.17 28.23
N VAL A 372 -4.03 -6.57 27.17
CA VAL A 372 -4.94 -5.44 27.27
C VAL A 372 -6.25 -5.83 26.62
N ASP A 373 -7.33 -5.84 27.41
CA ASP A 373 -8.66 -6.29 26.99
C ASP A 373 -8.65 -7.69 26.33
N GLY A 374 -7.79 -8.58 26.83
CA GLY A 374 -7.62 -9.95 26.32
C GLY A 374 -6.63 -10.10 25.16
N VAL A 375 -6.13 -8.99 24.60
CA VAL A 375 -5.16 -9.01 23.50
C VAL A 375 -3.74 -8.98 24.05
N LEU A 376 -2.90 -9.90 23.58
CA LEU A 376 -1.50 -9.98 23.96
C LEU A 376 -0.66 -8.86 23.33
N LEU A 377 0.11 -8.14 24.14
CA LEU A 377 0.99 -7.04 23.74
C LEU A 377 2.45 -7.29 24.16
N GLY A 378 3.37 -6.60 23.48
CA GLY A 378 4.83 -6.68 23.68
C GLY A 378 5.54 -7.50 22.60
N ARG A 379 6.87 -7.33 22.47
CA ARG A 379 7.69 -8.03 21.46
C ARG A 379 7.77 -9.52 21.74
N GLU A 380 7.66 -10.40 20.74
CA GLU A 380 7.68 -11.86 20.98
C GLU A 380 9.04 -12.43 21.41
N ALA A 381 10.15 -11.75 21.08
CA ALA A 381 11.51 -12.20 21.38
C ALA A 381 12.06 -11.61 22.70
N ASN A 382 12.69 -12.46 23.51
CA ASN A 382 13.38 -12.07 24.74
C ASN A 382 14.68 -11.31 24.40
N PRO A 383 15.02 -10.21 25.13
CA PRO A 383 16.34 -9.60 25.02
C PRO A 383 17.45 -10.57 25.47
N PRO A 384 18.67 -10.46 24.92
CA PRO A 384 19.80 -11.29 25.35
C PRO A 384 20.04 -11.19 26.86
N GLY A 385 19.98 -12.33 27.56
CA GLY A 385 20.19 -12.39 29.01
C GLY A 385 18.98 -12.01 29.87
N GLU A 386 17.85 -11.64 29.27
CA GLU A 386 16.60 -11.34 29.99
C GLU A 386 15.55 -12.43 29.73
N ARG A 387 14.65 -12.64 30.71
CA ARG A 387 13.59 -13.64 30.64
C ARG A 387 12.24 -12.97 30.45
N GLY A 388 11.56 -13.31 29.36
CA GLY A 388 10.24 -12.80 29.03
C GLY A 388 10.27 -11.59 28.09
N PRO A 389 9.17 -11.37 27.35
CA PRO A 389 9.06 -10.32 26.36
C PRO A 389 8.86 -8.95 27.01
N VAL A 390 9.56 -7.93 26.49
CA VAL A 390 9.53 -6.57 27.05
C VAL A 390 8.39 -5.77 26.42
N MET A 391 7.57 -5.14 27.25
CA MET A 391 6.68 -4.06 26.85
C MET A 391 7.41 -2.71 27.04
N ASP A 392 7.29 -1.80 26.07
CA ASP A 392 7.88 -0.46 26.18
C ASP A 392 7.27 0.31 27.36
N ARG A 393 8.05 1.20 27.99
CA ARG A 393 7.60 1.97 29.16
C ARG A 393 6.42 2.89 28.84
N GLY A 394 6.40 3.49 27.65
CA GLY A 394 5.32 4.34 27.19
C GLY A 394 4.04 3.54 26.95
N GLU A 395 4.15 2.37 26.33
CA GLU A 395 3.02 1.47 26.09
C GLU A 395 2.43 0.94 27.40
N ALA A 396 3.28 0.50 28.34
CA ALA A 396 2.85 0.04 29.66
C ALA A 396 2.17 1.16 30.46
N GLN A 397 2.72 2.39 30.41
CA GLN A 397 2.11 3.54 31.08
C GLN A 397 0.76 3.90 30.45
N LEU A 398 0.65 3.87 29.13
CA LEU A 398 -0.60 4.14 28.41
C LEU A 398 -1.70 3.12 28.73
N ALA A 399 -1.35 1.85 28.86
CA ALA A 399 -2.27 0.80 29.29
C ALA A 399 -2.76 1.06 30.73
N LEU A 400 -1.84 1.39 31.65
CA LEU A 400 -2.20 1.67 33.04
C LEU A 400 -3.03 2.96 33.21
N ASP A 401 -2.77 4.00 32.42
CA ASP A 401 -3.55 5.24 32.46
C ASP A 401 -5.03 4.98 32.17
N ARG A 402 -5.30 4.08 31.21
CA ARG A 402 -6.66 3.69 30.82
C ARG A 402 -7.25 2.55 31.63
N ALA A 403 -6.51 1.97 32.56
CA ALA A 403 -6.97 0.81 33.32
C ALA A 403 -8.22 1.10 34.16
N LYS A 404 -9.21 0.23 34.06
CA LYS A 404 -10.36 0.10 34.95
C LYS A 404 -10.18 -1.08 35.90
N ALA A 405 -9.45 -2.11 35.50
CA ALA A 405 -8.98 -3.15 36.41
C ALA A 405 -7.63 -3.70 35.96
N VAL A 406 -6.86 -4.25 36.90
CA VAL A 406 -5.58 -4.93 36.63
C VAL A 406 -5.52 -6.26 37.37
N GLU A 407 -5.10 -7.31 36.67
CA GLU A 407 -4.80 -8.63 37.23
C GLU A 407 -3.31 -8.94 37.08
N VAL A 408 -2.69 -9.53 38.10
CA VAL A 408 -1.26 -9.87 38.09
C VAL A 408 -1.07 -11.31 38.56
N TYR A 409 -0.41 -12.12 37.74
CA TYR A 409 -0.22 -13.56 37.94
C TYR A 409 1.25 -13.96 37.83
N SER A 410 1.69 -14.99 38.57
CA SER A 410 2.85 -15.79 38.11
C SER A 410 2.44 -16.79 37.05
N ALA A 411 3.41 -17.34 36.32
CA ALA A 411 3.17 -18.39 35.33
C ALA A 411 2.33 -19.55 35.87
N ALA A 412 2.60 -20.03 37.10
CA ALA A 412 1.84 -21.13 37.71
C ALA A 412 0.40 -20.76 38.15
N GLN A 413 0.07 -19.47 38.20
CA GLN A 413 -1.22 -18.96 38.66
C GLN A 413 -2.07 -18.39 37.52
N ALA A 414 -1.44 -18.07 36.39
CA ALA A 414 -2.10 -17.44 35.27
C ALA A 414 -3.13 -18.40 34.66
N PRO A 415 -4.38 -17.94 34.44
CA PRO A 415 -5.35 -18.69 33.65
C PRO A 415 -4.78 -19.09 32.28
N PRO A 416 -5.20 -20.22 31.68
CA PRO A 416 -4.66 -20.71 30.41
C PRO A 416 -4.67 -19.65 29.29
N GLN A 417 -5.70 -18.82 29.23
CA GLN A 417 -5.81 -17.76 28.22
C GLN A 417 -4.77 -16.63 28.38
N PHE A 418 -4.13 -16.52 29.53
CA PHE A 418 -3.09 -15.52 29.82
C PHE A 418 -1.72 -16.18 30.06
N ASN A 419 -1.55 -17.41 29.60
CA ASN A 419 -0.33 -18.17 29.79
C ASN A 419 0.06 -18.94 28.53
N ASP A 420 1.12 -18.48 27.87
CA ASP A 420 1.76 -19.14 26.72
C ASP A 420 3.08 -19.83 27.08
N ASN A 421 3.39 -19.94 28.38
CA ASN A 421 4.66 -20.43 28.94
C ASN A 421 5.91 -19.67 28.46
N ASN A 422 5.77 -18.52 27.79
CA ASN A 422 6.88 -17.73 27.26
C ASN A 422 7.19 -16.49 28.13
N GLY A 423 7.09 -16.64 29.44
CA GLY A 423 7.32 -15.58 30.42
C GLY A 423 7.24 -16.13 31.84
N CYS A 424 7.44 -15.27 32.84
CA CYS A 424 7.37 -15.69 34.25
C CYS A 424 6.01 -15.42 34.93
N GLY A 425 5.08 -14.83 34.20
CA GLY A 425 3.75 -14.45 34.66
C GLY A 425 3.08 -13.47 33.71
N ALA A 426 1.94 -12.93 34.12
CA ALA A 426 1.13 -12.05 33.29
C ALA A 426 0.64 -10.82 34.06
N ILE A 427 0.53 -9.71 33.35
CA ILE A 427 -0.21 -8.50 33.77
C ILE A 427 -1.33 -8.32 32.75
N VAL A 428 -2.58 -8.34 33.23
CA VAL A 428 -3.78 -8.17 32.41
C VAL A 428 -4.42 -6.84 32.79
N VAL A 429 -4.69 -6.00 31.81
CA VAL A 429 -5.28 -4.67 31.98
C VAL A 429 -6.60 -4.62 31.24
N TRP A 430 -7.64 -4.16 31.92
CA TRP A 430 -8.96 -3.95 31.36
C TRP A 430 -9.24 -2.45 31.26
N THR A 431 -9.65 -1.92 30.11
CA THR A 431 -9.63 -0.46 29.85
C THR A 431 -10.99 0.22 29.70
N ARG A 432 -12.07 -0.54 29.51
CA ARG A 432 -13.42 0.00 29.35
C ARG A 432 -14.36 -0.49 30.41
#